data_AF-A0AAV1LKQ4-F1
#
_entry.id   AF-A0AAV1LKQ4-F1
#
_cell.length_a   1.000
_cell.length_b   1.000
_cell.length_c   1.000
_cell.angle_alpha   90.00
_cell.angle_beta   90.00
_cell.angle_gamma   90.00
#
_symmetry.space_group_name_H-M   'P 1'
#
loop_
_entity.id
_entity.type
_entity.pdbx_description
1 polymer ?
#
loop_
_entity_poly.entity_id
_entity_poly.type
_entity_poly.pdbx_seq_one_letter_code
_entity_poly.pdbx_strand_id
1 'polypeptide(L)'
;MSRARRTVENAFGILSARFRVLRATISLDPEKTTTLIMTCVLLHNFLRKTGSSMIYAPSQYYDSEDEITDDGREIRKEFAEYFSNEGLLDWASKYY
;
A
#
# COMPACT_ATOMS: atom_id res chain seq x y z
N MET A 1 -8.34 16.72 -8.90
CA MET A 1 -7.51 15.66 -8.29
C MET A 1 -8.41 14.49 -7.95
N SER A 2 -8.24 13.32 -8.58
CA SER A 2 -9.06 12.13 -8.33
C SER A 2 -8.74 11.52 -6.95
N ARG A 3 -9.75 10.97 -6.27
CA ARG A 3 -9.60 10.33 -4.94
C ARG A 3 -8.53 9.22 -4.96
N ALA A 4 -8.56 8.37 -6.00
CA ALA A 4 -7.59 7.30 -6.20
C ALA A 4 -6.13 7.81 -6.24
N ARG A 5 -5.88 8.93 -6.95
CA ARG A 5 -4.54 9.53 -7.03
C ARG A 5 -4.08 10.01 -5.65
N ARG A 6 -4.93 10.70 -4.88
CA ARG A 6 -4.59 11.14 -3.51
C ARG A 6 -4.27 9.96 -2.60
N THR A 7 -5.03 8.87 -2.68
CA THR A 7 -4.78 7.64 -1.91
C THR A 7 -3.40 7.04 -2.22
N VAL A 8 -3.05 6.94 -3.51
CA VAL A 8 -1.74 6.41 -3.94
C VAL A 8 -0.60 7.33 -3.48
N GLU A 9 -0.75 8.65 -3.63
CA GLU A 9 0.25 9.63 -3.22
C GLU A 9 0.46 9.63 -1.70
N ASN A 10 -0.62 9.58 -0.91
CA ASN A 10 -0.53 9.50 0.55
C ASN A 10 0.16 8.20 1.00
N ALA A 11 -0.17 7.06 0.38
CA ALA A 11 0.50 5.79 0.69
C ALA A 11 2.00 5.83 0.37
N PHE A 12 2.37 6.37 -0.80
CA PHE A 12 3.78 6.52 -1.18
C PHE A 12 4.53 7.53 -0.29
N GLY A 13 3.85 8.61 0.14
CA GLY A 13 4.37 9.57 1.09
C GLY A 13 4.73 8.93 2.43
N ILE A 14 3.86 8.07 2.97
CA ILE A 14 4.13 7.34 4.22
C ILE A 14 5.27 6.34 4.04
N LEU A 15 5.25 5.56 2.95
CA LEU A 15 6.29 4.58 2.65
C LEU A 15 7.65 5.25 2.51
N SER A 16 7.76 6.33 1.74
CA SER A 16 9.01 7.08 1.60
C SER A 16 9.43 7.81 2.87
N ALA A 17 8.49 8.20 3.74
CA ALA A 17 8.83 8.77 5.05
C ALA A 17 9.45 7.75 6.01
N ARG A 18 9.03 6.48 5.94
CA ARG A 18 9.49 5.40 6.82
C ARG A 18 10.68 4.63 6.25
N PHE A 19 10.69 4.37 4.95
CA PHE A 19 11.73 3.60 4.27
C PHE A 19 12.62 4.53 3.47
N ARG A 20 13.77 4.91 4.06
CA ARG A 20 14.76 5.82 3.43
C ARG A 20 15.22 5.35 2.05
N VAL A 21 15.19 4.04 1.79
CA VAL A 21 15.53 3.46 0.47
C VAL A 21 14.65 4.00 -0.66
N LEU A 22 13.40 4.40 -0.36
CA LEU A 22 12.46 4.96 -1.34
C LEU A 22 12.63 6.48 -1.57
N ARG A 23 13.50 7.15 -0.79
CA ARG A 23 13.81 8.59 -0.96
C ARG A 23 14.99 8.85 -1.89
N ALA A 24 15.74 7.81 -2.24
CA ALA A 24 16.91 7.91 -3.10
C ALA A 24 16.69 7.13 -4.38
N THR A 25 17.46 7.45 -5.42
CA THR A 25 17.48 6.67 -6.65
C THR A 25 17.88 5.24 -6.35
N ILE A 26 17.03 4.29 -6.74
CA ILE A 26 17.27 2.86 -6.53
C ILE A 26 18.13 2.35 -7.69
N SER A 27 19.41 2.10 -7.43
CA SER A 27 20.35 1.51 -8.40
C SER A 27 20.38 -0.02 -8.25
N LEU A 28 19.20 -0.66 -8.32
CA LEU A 28 19.06 -2.12 -8.35
C LEU A 28 18.41 -2.55 -9.67
N ASP A 29 18.64 -3.80 -10.05
CA ASP A 29 17.90 -4.42 -11.14
C ASP A 29 16.38 -4.26 -10.93
N PRO A 30 15.58 -4.09 -12.00
CA PRO A 30 14.14 -3.91 -11.89
C PRO A 30 13.44 -5.01 -11.08
N GLU A 31 13.85 -6.27 -11.24
CA GLU A 31 13.30 -7.40 -10.49
C GLU A 31 13.53 -7.25 -8.97
N LYS A 32 14.76 -6.94 -8.57
CA LYS A 32 15.12 -6.71 -7.16
C LYS A 32 14.43 -5.48 -6.60
N THR A 33 14.27 -4.44 -7.41
CA THR A 33 13.54 -3.23 -7.06
C THR A 33 12.07 -3.55 -6.78
N THR A 34 11.45 -4.41 -7.59
CA THR A 34 10.06 -4.84 -7.32
C THR A 34 9.96 -5.63 -6.02
N THR A 35 10.86 -6.60 -5.78
CA THR A 35 10.90 -7.34 -4.51
C THR A 35 11.07 -6.40 -3.31
N LEU A 36 11.95 -5.40 -3.42
CA LEU A 36 12.16 -4.38 -2.39
C LEU A 36 10.88 -3.58 -2.10
N ILE A 37 10.20 -3.11 -3.15
CA ILE A 37 8.94 -2.36 -3.02
C ILE A 37 7.86 -3.22 -2.36
N MET A 38 7.68 -4.47 -2.82
CA MET A 38 6.74 -5.42 -2.24
C MET A 38 7.04 -5.68 -0.76
N THR A 39 8.31 -5.83 -0.40
CA THR A 39 8.75 -6.00 0.99
C THR A 39 8.40 -4.79 1.86
N CYS A 40 8.58 -3.57 1.33
CA CYS A 40 8.19 -2.34 2.03
C CYS A 40 6.67 -2.28 2.27
N VAL A 41 5.87 -2.67 1.26
CA VAL A 41 4.40 -2.70 1.36
C VAL A 41 3.94 -3.75 2.37
N LEU A 42 4.50 -4.96 2.34
CA LEU A 42 4.20 -6.02 3.30
C LEU A 42 4.54 -5.59 4.73
N LEU A 43 5.73 -5.02 4.93
CA LEU A 43 6.15 -4.55 6.25
C LEU A 43 5.29 -3.38 6.75
N HIS A 44 4.89 -2.47 5.87
CA HIS A 44 3.94 -1.40 6.19
C HIS A 44 2.59 -1.98 6.66
N ASN A 45 2.05 -2.94 5.91
CA ASN A 45 0.78 -3.59 6.26
C ASN A 45 0.87 -4.36 7.59
N PHE A 46 1.98 -5.04 7.83
CA PHE A 46 2.24 -5.74 9.09
C PHE A 46 2.31 -4.76 10.27
N LEU A 47 3.09 -3.67 10.15
CA LEU A 47 3.23 -2.66 11.20
C LEU A 47 1.93 -1.90 11.47
N ARG A 48 1.05 -1.77 10.47
CA ARG A 48 -0.30 -1.21 10.65
C ARG A 48 -1.26 -2.15 11.38
N LYS A 49 -1.14 -3.46 11.18
CA LYS A 49 -2.00 -4.47 11.82
C LYS A 49 -1.56 -4.83 13.24
N THR A 50 -0.32 -4.49 13.62
CA THR A 50 0.21 -4.75 14.96
C THR A 50 -0.05 -3.57 15.91
N GLY A 51 0.06 -3.81 17.22
CA GLY A 51 -0.10 -2.78 18.26
C GLY A 51 0.84 -1.57 18.14
N SER A 52 1.84 -1.64 17.26
CA SER A 52 2.76 -0.56 16.92
C SER A 52 2.17 0.49 15.97
N SER A 53 0.95 0.29 15.45
CA SER A 53 0.30 1.18 14.48
C SER A 53 0.29 2.65 14.91
N MET A 54 0.01 2.93 16.19
CA MET A 54 -0.02 4.29 16.74
C MET A 54 1.36 5.00 16.69
N ILE A 55 2.45 4.25 16.76
CA ILE A 55 3.83 4.75 16.70
C ILE A 55 4.33 4.79 15.25
N TYR A 56 3.96 3.77 14.46
CA TYR A 56 4.40 3.58 13.09
C TYR A 56 3.68 4.49 12.08
N ALA A 57 2.42 4.80 12.29
CA ALA A 57 1.69 5.75 11.48
C ALA A 57 0.58 6.38 12.34
N PRO A 58 0.92 7.41 13.15
CA PRO A 58 -0.07 8.12 13.94
C PRO A 58 -1.23 8.57 13.04
N SER A 59 -2.45 8.62 13.57
CA SER A 59 -3.64 9.02 12.80
C SER A 59 -3.46 10.33 12.02
N GLN A 60 -2.58 11.22 12.50
CA GLN A 60 -2.18 12.49 11.89
C GLN A 60 -1.54 12.36 10.49
N TYR A 61 -1.01 11.18 10.15
CA TYR A 61 -0.40 10.90 8.83
C TYR A 61 -1.45 10.48 7.79
N TYR A 62 -2.66 10.17 8.22
CA TYR A 62 -3.78 9.86 7.35
C TYR A 62 -4.74 11.04 7.40
N ASP A 63 -5.16 11.53 6.25
CA ASP A 63 -6.36 12.35 6.20
C ASP A 63 -7.50 11.52 6.81
N SER A 64 -8.27 12.11 7.73
CA SER A 64 -9.53 11.55 8.18
C SER A 64 -10.34 11.26 6.92
N GLU A 65 -10.48 9.98 6.53
CA GLU A 65 -11.35 9.64 5.43
C GLU A 65 -12.76 10.09 5.84
N ASP A 66 -13.36 11.01 5.09
CA ASP A 66 -14.81 11.20 5.09
C ASP A 66 -15.44 9.80 5.10
N GLU A 67 -16.38 9.57 6.03
CA GLU A 67 -16.99 8.27 6.32
C GLU A 67 -17.08 7.41 5.05
N ILE A 68 -16.16 6.47 4.91
CA ILE A 68 -16.32 5.44 3.91
C ILE A 68 -17.49 4.63 4.41
N THR A 69 -18.64 4.84 3.75
CA THR A 69 -19.84 4.04 3.91
C THR A 69 -19.42 2.57 3.91
N ASP A 70 -20.05 1.78 4.77
CA ASP A 70 -19.75 0.35 4.95
C ASP A 70 -19.66 -0.39 3.59
N ASP A 71 -20.52 0.01 2.65
CA ASP A 71 -20.54 -0.36 1.23
C ASP A 71 -19.17 -0.21 0.52
N GLY A 72 -18.48 0.91 0.70
CA GLY A 72 -17.16 1.15 0.10
C GLY A 72 -16.02 0.33 0.71
N ARG A 73 -16.18 -0.24 1.91
CA ARG A 73 -15.25 -1.25 2.44
C ARG A 73 -15.53 -2.62 1.86
N GLU A 74 -16.80 -2.98 1.76
CA GLU A 74 -17.23 -4.28 1.25
C GLU A 74 -16.82 -4.45 -0.21
N ILE A 75 -17.11 -3.45 -1.05
CA ILE A 75 -16.69 -3.43 -2.46
C ILE A 75 -15.16 -3.54 -2.57
N ARG A 76 -14.39 -2.87 -1.70
CA ARG A 76 -12.91 -2.99 -1.71
C ARG A 76 -12.43 -4.40 -1.38
N LYS A 77 -13.08 -5.10 -0.45
CA LYS A 77 -12.74 -6.49 -0.12
C LYS A 77 -13.09 -7.43 -1.28
N GLU A 78 -14.27 -7.28 -1.85
CA GLU A 78 -14.73 -8.09 -2.99
C GLU A 78 -13.76 -7.98 -4.17
N PHE A 79 -13.39 -6.76 -4.56
CA PHE A 79 -12.38 -6.57 -5.60
C PHE A 79 -11.01 -7.14 -5.21
N ALA A 80 -10.56 -6.96 -3.97
CA ALA A 80 -9.29 -7.52 -3.53
C ALA A 80 -9.27 -9.06 -3.61
N GLU A 81 -10.38 -9.71 -3.26
CA GLU A 81 -10.52 -11.16 -3.34
C GLU A 81 -10.61 -11.65 -4.79
N TYR A 82 -11.38 -10.96 -5.64
CA TYR A 82 -11.47 -11.26 -7.07
C TYR A 82 -10.10 -11.18 -7.75
N PHE A 83 -9.38 -10.06 -7.58
CA PHE A 83 -8.06 -9.88 -8.20
C PHE A 83 -6.95 -10.76 -7.60
N SER A 84 -7.18 -11.34 -6.42
CA SER A 84 -6.25 -12.32 -5.82
C SER A 84 -6.50 -13.75 -6.30
N ASN A 85 -7.66 -14.03 -6.91
CA ASN A 85 -8.06 -15.35 -7.36
C ASN A 85 -8.39 -15.34 -8.86
N GLU A 86 -9.67 -15.13 -9.21
CA GLU A 86 -10.20 -15.28 -10.57
C GLU A 86 -9.73 -14.19 -11.54
N GLY A 87 -9.58 -12.96 -11.04
CA GLY A 87 -9.14 -11.80 -11.79
C GLY A 87 -7.63 -11.58 -11.79
N LEU A 88 -6.83 -12.56 -11.37
CA LEU A 88 -5.38 -12.41 -11.26
C LEU A 88 -4.79 -12.06 -12.64
N LEU A 89 -4.28 -10.83 -12.75
CA LEU A 89 -3.72 -10.35 -14.01
C LEU A 89 -2.38 -11.05 -14.28
N ASP A 90 -2.12 -11.42 -15.54
CA ASP A 90 -0.89 -12.13 -15.95
C ASP A 90 0.41 -11.40 -15.57
N TRP A 91 0.36 -10.08 -15.46
CA TRP A 91 1.52 -9.31 -15.01
C TRP A 91 1.67 -9.32 -13.48
N ALA A 92 0.58 -9.52 -12.74
CA ALA A 92 0.58 -9.60 -11.29
C ALA A 92 0.98 -11.00 -10.78
N SER A 93 0.70 -12.06 -11.54
CA SER A 93 1.14 -13.43 -11.23
C SER A 93 2.66 -13.59 -11.16
N LYS A 94 3.42 -12.69 -11.79
CA LYS A 94 4.89 -12.67 -11.70
C LYS A 94 5.44 -12.24 -10.34
N TYR A 95 4.58 -11.70 -9.47
CA TYR A 95 4.97 -11.09 -8.20
C TYR A 95 4.35 -11.77 -6.96
N TYR A 96 3.57 -12.84 -7.18
CA TYR A 96 3.00 -13.72 -6.15
C TYR A 96 3.61 -15.12 -6.28
#